data_AF-A0A3D3W485-F1
#
_entry.id   AF-A0A3D3W485-F1
#
_cell.length_a   1.000
_cell.length_b   1.000
_cell.length_c   1.000
_cell.angle_alpha   90.00
_cell.angle_beta   90.00
_cell.angle_gamma   90.00
#
_symmetry.space_group_name_H-M   'P 1'
#
loop_
_entity.id
_entity.type
_entity.pdbx_description
1 polymer ?
#
loop_
_entity_poly.entity_id
_entity_poly.type
_entity_poly.pdbx_seq_one_letter_code
_entity_poly.pdbx_strand_id
1 'polypeptide(L)'
;MTEMSRQICQLVLSWYVAGAVVSAAGGLQSESASVGAAAVDEVAAGWQFDAMADGFSSSQGGLQLVDVKGTPGLQSAGPRPPEFPGFSAENRGLQLDGRSWLQFADDVDGRLSFESGSVISLEAWVQTSSLKDGQQVYLIGKGRTGRAGMKKENQSWALRLRGMGGTARVSFLFRSADIPAGTDAGGQVAAVAGELHRWNSNAGFAVDGEWHHVALSFRFGSTEAPVAWIDGEPTDGVWDMGGKTSSRGPYVDDDQIWIGSSMGGNPDSSFQGVLDGVLVHRRMLTDADIAARWQTTRKAESLPELLATELTRGVVTVDVREHVKQSDPWNRERTRITMRWEQPVMALTRLPRKYVAGGLIGDRSNPSVVRLRTIVSTAEQTTQVLLRARSATRLLIDGQEVAKLNLLPYASDGHQEVPVPPEPLYSQMHPVQAGDQEVTAGVMLTAGEHLIELETLAGGKNMRVELGETLVALGSAQTGFRVLSGAGEGDSLDEAGWRQLQREQQEFLVQLESAERGRQGAAESEYWSQRHAVVRGLIGADAAEVAPADVDRLLLKTLSEEGLQPRPVVDDLTFLRRLALTTVGVIPTPEER
;
A
#
# COMPACT_ATOMS: atom_id res chain seq x y z
N MET A 1 -22.55 -49.10 30.43
CA MET A 1 -21.55 -48.20 29.83
C MET A 1 -21.11 -47.21 30.88
N THR A 2 -19.87 -47.11 31.34
CA THR A 2 -18.71 -47.99 31.33
C THR A 2 -17.70 -47.28 32.23
N GLU A 3 -16.78 -48.02 32.83
CA GLU A 3 -15.59 -47.58 33.58
C GLU A 3 -14.76 -46.45 32.91
N MET A 4 -15.07 -46.08 31.66
CA MET A 4 -14.44 -45.02 30.87
C MET A 4 -14.80 -43.58 31.32
N SER A 5 -15.95 -43.35 31.97
CA SER A 5 -16.33 -41.99 32.42
C SER A 5 -15.62 -41.56 33.71
N ARG A 6 -14.93 -42.47 34.42
CA ARG A 6 -14.18 -42.15 35.64
C ARG A 6 -12.68 -41.87 35.42
N GLN A 7 -12.10 -42.33 34.31
CA GLN A 7 -10.71 -42.03 33.95
C GLN A 7 -10.51 -40.68 33.24
N ILE A 8 -11.56 -40.12 32.62
CA ILE A 8 -11.47 -38.82 31.93
C ILE A 8 -11.50 -37.62 32.91
N CYS A 9 -12.09 -37.77 34.10
CA CYS A 9 -12.06 -36.73 35.13
C CYS A 9 -10.77 -36.67 35.97
N GLN A 10 -9.86 -37.64 35.86
CA GLN A 10 -8.59 -37.64 36.62
C GLN A 10 -7.35 -37.19 35.82
N LEU A 11 -7.46 -37.00 34.51
CA LEU A 11 -6.36 -36.47 33.68
C LEU A 11 -6.43 -34.95 33.43
N VAL A 12 -7.61 -34.33 33.61
CA VAL A 12 -7.80 -32.88 33.36
C VAL A 12 -7.41 -32.01 34.57
N LEU A 13 -7.15 -32.60 35.75
CA LEU A 13 -6.78 -31.85 36.96
C LEU A 13 -5.27 -31.78 37.26
N SER A 14 -4.41 -32.41 36.45
CA SER A 14 -2.95 -32.49 36.71
C SER A 14 -2.08 -31.52 35.89
N TRP A 15 -2.67 -30.55 35.17
CA TRP A 15 -1.92 -29.52 34.42
C TRP A 15 -2.05 -28.10 34.99
N TYR A 16 -2.68 -27.93 36.16
CA TYR A 16 -2.94 -26.59 36.73
C TYR A 16 -2.27 -26.28 38.08
N VAL A 17 -1.34 -27.12 38.59
CA VAL A 17 -0.70 -26.88 39.92
C VAL A 17 0.82 -27.11 39.95
N ALA A 18 1.54 -27.02 38.82
CA ALA A 18 3.01 -27.08 38.84
C ALA A 18 3.62 -25.85 38.14
N GLY A 19 3.68 -24.74 38.89
CA GLY A 19 4.32 -23.50 38.44
C GLY A 19 4.39 -22.40 39.49
N ALA A 20 4.18 -22.74 40.77
CA ALA A 20 4.39 -21.84 41.89
C ALA A 20 5.22 -22.56 42.96
N VAL A 21 6.17 -21.82 43.54
CA VAL A 21 7.05 -22.17 44.68
C VAL A 21 8.37 -22.88 44.34
N VAL A 22 9.33 -22.12 43.80
CA VAL A 22 10.71 -21.99 44.33
C VAL A 22 11.14 -20.56 43.98
N SER A 23 11.17 -19.60 44.90
CA SER A 23 12.40 -19.29 45.64
C SER A 23 12.11 -18.19 46.65
N ALA A 24 12.34 -18.45 47.93
CA ALA A 24 12.53 -17.41 48.93
C ALA A 24 13.74 -17.80 49.79
N ALA A 25 14.81 -17.00 49.66
CA ALA A 25 15.78 -16.61 50.69
C ALA A 25 17.23 -16.65 50.16
N GLY A 26 17.90 -15.49 50.20
CA GLY A 26 19.34 -15.36 50.02
C GLY A 26 19.71 -14.11 49.23
N GLY A 27 19.72 -12.95 49.91
CA GLY A 27 20.08 -11.68 49.30
C GLY A 27 21.57 -11.60 48.93
N LEU A 28 21.85 -10.87 47.86
CA LEU A 28 23.09 -10.13 47.62
C LEU A 28 22.72 -8.95 46.72
N GLN A 29 23.04 -7.75 47.19
CA GLN A 29 22.87 -6.49 46.49
C GLN A 29 23.69 -6.47 45.20
N SER A 30 23.08 -6.07 44.08
CA SER A 30 23.77 -5.38 43.01
C SER A 30 22.77 -4.51 42.26
N GLU A 31 23.05 -3.22 42.25
CA GLU A 31 22.33 -2.11 41.64
C GLU A 31 21.81 -2.42 40.23
N SER A 32 20.49 -2.43 40.05
CA SER A 32 19.88 -2.19 38.74
C SER A 32 19.74 -0.68 38.57
N ALA A 33 20.58 -0.13 37.70
CA ALA A 33 20.55 1.25 37.26
C ALA A 33 19.12 1.67 36.91
N SER A 34 18.66 2.73 37.56
CA SER A 34 17.48 3.49 37.20
C SER A 34 17.61 3.97 35.75
N VAL A 35 16.90 3.30 34.85
CA VAL A 35 16.61 3.85 33.53
C VAL A 35 15.79 5.11 33.75
N GLY A 36 16.27 6.20 33.14
CA GLY A 36 15.89 7.57 33.43
C GLY A 36 14.39 7.82 33.44
N ALA A 37 14.01 8.78 34.29
CA ALA A 37 12.67 9.33 34.46
C ALA A 37 11.87 9.35 33.15
N ALA A 38 10.77 8.59 33.12
CA ALA A 38 9.75 8.74 32.11
C ALA A 38 9.29 10.21 32.14
N ALA A 39 9.46 10.93 31.03
CA ALA A 39 8.80 12.21 30.86
C ALA A 39 7.30 11.96 31.07
N VAL A 40 6.69 12.68 32.00
CA VAL A 40 5.24 12.63 32.22
C VAL A 40 4.57 12.91 30.88
N ASP A 41 3.83 11.93 30.35
CA ASP A 41 3.16 12.10 29.07
C ASP A 41 2.03 13.14 29.27
N GLU A 42 2.25 14.38 28.84
CA GLU A 42 1.29 15.49 28.95
C GLU A 42 0.16 15.35 27.91
N VAL A 43 -0.55 14.22 27.96
CA VAL A 43 -1.76 13.97 27.17
C VAL A 43 -2.86 14.88 27.72
N ALA A 44 -3.31 15.83 26.91
CA ALA A 44 -4.40 16.75 27.27
C ALA A 44 -5.78 16.09 27.10
N ALA A 45 -5.91 15.24 26.07
CA ALA A 45 -7.12 14.49 25.78
C ALA A 45 -6.77 13.25 24.96
N GLY A 46 -7.54 12.18 25.17
CA GLY A 46 -7.40 10.96 24.38
C GLY A 46 -8.69 10.17 24.26
N TRP A 47 -8.88 9.45 23.15
CA TRP A 47 -10.00 8.55 22.92
C TRP A 47 -9.49 7.22 22.37
N GLN A 48 -9.76 6.15 23.11
CA GLN A 48 -9.58 4.76 22.69
C GLN A 48 -10.96 4.11 22.67
N PHE A 49 -11.23 3.24 21.70
CA PHE A 49 -12.57 2.70 21.48
C PHE A 49 -12.74 1.23 21.86
N ASP A 50 -11.74 0.59 22.47
CA ASP A 50 -11.69 -0.84 22.80
C ASP A 50 -12.75 -1.29 23.82
N ALA A 51 -13.02 -0.48 24.84
CA ALA A 51 -13.88 -0.78 25.97
C ALA A 51 -14.93 0.31 26.19
N MET A 52 -15.94 0.39 25.31
CA MET A 52 -17.04 1.34 25.48
C MET A 52 -18.17 0.80 26.37
N ALA A 53 -17.82 0.35 27.58
CA ALA A 53 -18.83 0.05 28.60
C ALA A 53 -19.57 1.33 29.07
N ASP A 54 -18.90 2.49 28.99
CA ASP A 54 -19.37 3.77 29.56
C ASP A 54 -19.55 4.91 28.52
N GLY A 55 -19.64 4.59 27.22
CA GLY A 55 -19.83 5.58 26.15
C GLY A 55 -18.55 6.28 25.67
N PHE A 56 -18.70 7.31 24.82
CA PHE A 56 -17.58 8.06 24.26
C PHE A 56 -17.02 9.05 25.28
N SER A 57 -16.01 8.65 26.05
CA SER A 57 -15.35 9.49 27.05
C SER A 57 -13.86 9.65 26.74
N SER A 58 -13.28 10.78 27.14
CA SER A 58 -11.83 10.93 27.05
C SER A 58 -11.12 10.15 28.15
N SER A 59 -10.00 9.50 27.84
CA SER A 59 -9.15 8.78 28.80
C SER A 59 -8.55 9.69 29.88
N GLN A 60 -8.47 10.99 29.63
CA GLN A 60 -8.02 12.00 30.61
C GLN A 60 -9.17 12.59 31.45
N GLY A 61 -10.41 12.15 31.22
CA GLY A 61 -11.60 12.67 31.86
C GLY A 61 -11.91 14.14 31.51
N GLY A 62 -12.97 14.69 32.11
CA GLY A 62 -13.31 16.12 32.05
C GLY A 62 -13.95 16.63 30.75
N LEU A 63 -13.81 15.92 29.63
CA LEU A 63 -14.48 16.27 28.37
C LEU A 63 -15.84 15.59 28.26
N GLN A 64 -16.90 16.39 28.34
CA GLN A 64 -18.28 15.91 28.25
C GLN A 64 -18.70 15.71 26.79
N LEU A 65 -19.18 14.51 26.45
CA LEU A 65 -19.87 14.27 25.19
C LEU A 65 -21.17 15.09 25.16
N VAL A 66 -21.32 15.93 24.15
CA VAL A 66 -22.51 16.76 23.94
C VAL A 66 -23.52 16.03 23.07
N ASP A 67 -23.07 15.45 21.96
CA ASP A 67 -23.94 14.77 21.02
C ASP A 67 -23.18 13.78 20.14
N VAL A 68 -23.92 12.81 19.60
CA VAL A 68 -23.47 11.88 18.58
C VAL A 68 -24.30 12.14 17.34
N LYS A 69 -23.67 12.58 16.26
CA LYS A 69 -24.33 12.81 14.99
C LYS A 69 -24.21 11.58 14.10
N GLY A 70 -25.28 11.28 13.37
CA GLY A 70 -25.36 10.08 12.55
C GLY A 70 -25.43 8.80 13.38
N THR A 71 -24.91 7.71 12.82
CA THR A 71 -24.90 6.38 13.45
C THR A 71 -23.50 5.79 13.34
N PRO A 72 -22.52 6.27 14.14
CA PRO A 72 -21.17 5.72 14.09
C PRO A 72 -21.16 4.23 14.45
N GLY A 73 -20.36 3.45 13.73
CA GLY A 73 -20.22 2.01 13.96
C GLY A 73 -19.18 1.73 15.06
N LEU A 74 -19.55 0.90 16.03
CA LEU A 74 -18.76 0.66 17.26
C LEU A 74 -18.29 -0.80 17.41
N GLN A 75 -18.51 -1.60 16.37
CA GLN A 75 -18.14 -3.01 16.31
C GLN A 75 -17.00 -3.26 15.31
N SER A 76 -16.48 -2.22 14.65
CA SER A 76 -15.37 -2.35 13.72
C SER A 76 -14.10 -2.72 14.47
N ALA A 77 -13.32 -3.65 13.90
CA ALA A 77 -12.04 -4.04 14.47
C ALA A 77 -11.06 -2.86 14.42
N GLY A 78 -10.45 -2.52 15.56
CA GLY A 78 -9.31 -1.62 15.63
C GLY A 78 -8.01 -2.30 15.17
N PRO A 79 -6.85 -1.63 15.25
CA PRO A 79 -5.55 -2.29 15.15
C PRO A 79 -5.44 -3.43 16.18
N ARG A 80 -5.01 -4.63 15.78
CA ARG A 80 -4.96 -5.83 16.64
C ARG A 80 -3.72 -6.69 16.37
N PRO A 81 -3.30 -7.53 17.33
CA PRO A 81 -2.35 -8.61 17.09
C PRO A 81 -2.85 -9.62 16.03
N PRO A 82 -1.94 -10.31 15.30
CA PRO A 82 -0.49 -10.21 15.43
C PRO A 82 0.08 -8.92 14.85
N GLU A 83 -0.60 -8.33 13.87
CA GLU A 83 -0.13 -7.19 13.07
C GLU A 83 0.25 -5.97 13.89
N PHE A 84 -0.50 -5.66 14.95
CA PHE A 84 -0.21 -4.58 15.88
C PHE A 84 -0.10 -5.14 17.30
N PRO A 85 1.08 -5.63 17.70
CA PRO A 85 1.26 -6.33 18.97
C PRO A 85 1.04 -5.45 20.20
N GLY A 86 1.07 -4.12 20.04
CA GLY A 86 0.81 -3.16 21.12
C GLY A 86 -0.68 -3.02 21.50
N PHE A 87 -1.60 -3.62 20.74
CA PHE A 87 -3.04 -3.50 20.98
C PHE A 87 -3.65 -4.78 21.59
N SER A 88 -4.82 -4.63 22.22
CA SER A 88 -5.64 -5.75 22.66
C SER A 88 -6.13 -6.60 21.47
N ALA A 89 -6.25 -7.92 21.66
CA ALA A 89 -6.85 -8.82 20.67
C ALA A 89 -8.32 -8.49 20.37
N GLU A 90 -8.99 -7.79 21.28
CA GLU A 90 -10.39 -7.37 21.13
C GLU A 90 -10.52 -5.88 20.76
N ASN A 91 -9.41 -5.19 20.46
CA ASN A 91 -9.39 -3.74 20.23
C ASN A 91 -10.41 -3.30 19.19
N ARG A 92 -11.13 -2.20 19.43
CA ARG A 92 -12.20 -1.74 18.55
C ARG A 92 -11.91 -0.34 18.05
N GLY A 93 -12.42 -0.02 16.87
CA GLY A 93 -12.33 1.31 16.28
C GLY A 93 -13.69 1.96 16.07
N LEU A 94 -13.69 3.28 16.01
CA LEU A 94 -14.82 4.12 15.68
C LEU A 94 -14.99 4.21 14.16
N GLN A 95 -16.00 3.53 13.61
CA GLN A 95 -16.35 3.65 12.20
C GLN A 95 -17.21 4.89 11.95
N LEU A 96 -16.75 5.73 11.03
CA LEU A 96 -17.46 6.89 10.52
C LEU A 96 -17.75 6.72 9.03
N ASP A 97 -18.91 7.18 8.59
CA ASP A 97 -19.45 7.00 7.24
C ASP A 97 -19.42 8.29 6.40
N GLY A 98 -18.68 9.32 6.85
CA GLY A 98 -18.72 10.66 6.28
C GLY A 98 -19.98 11.47 6.63
N ARG A 99 -20.88 10.91 7.44
CA ARG A 99 -22.12 11.56 7.92
C ARG A 99 -22.32 11.44 9.43
N SER A 100 -21.43 10.72 10.09
CA SER A 100 -21.43 10.48 11.53
C SER A 100 -20.19 11.12 12.16
N TRP A 101 -20.34 11.70 13.35
CA TRP A 101 -19.24 12.29 14.11
C TRP A 101 -19.61 12.48 15.58
N LEU A 102 -18.61 12.71 16.42
CA LEU A 102 -18.78 12.95 17.86
C LEU A 102 -18.56 14.43 18.19
N GLN A 103 -19.35 14.96 19.12
CA GLN A 103 -19.23 16.34 19.60
C GLN A 103 -18.95 16.36 21.09
N PHE A 104 -17.88 17.02 21.50
CA PHE A 104 -17.50 17.21 22.90
C PHE A 104 -17.57 18.68 23.26
N ALA A 105 -18.00 18.97 24.49
CA ALA A 105 -17.91 20.30 25.06
C ALA A 105 -16.44 20.65 25.25
N ASP A 106 -16.13 21.93 25.13
CA ASP A 106 -14.84 22.42 25.60
C ASP A 106 -14.74 22.30 27.11
N ASP A 107 -13.54 22.02 27.61
CA ASP A 107 -13.31 21.96 29.04
C ASP A 107 -13.15 23.36 29.61
N VAL A 108 -13.78 23.63 30.76
CA VAL A 108 -13.65 24.94 31.43
C VAL A 108 -12.25 25.19 31.99
N ASP A 109 -11.39 24.17 32.03
CA ASP A 109 -10.03 24.26 32.56
C ASP A 109 -9.01 24.72 31.48
N GLY A 110 -9.43 24.87 30.21
CA GLY A 110 -8.59 25.37 29.12
C GLY A 110 -7.48 24.40 28.69
N ARG A 111 -7.61 23.09 28.99
CA ARG A 111 -6.56 22.11 28.67
C ARG A 111 -6.38 21.90 27.17
N LEU A 112 -7.38 22.28 26.35
CA LEU A 112 -7.33 22.25 24.89
C LEU A 112 -7.22 23.65 24.24
N SER A 113 -6.99 24.68 25.05
CA SER A 113 -6.70 26.05 24.61
C SER A 113 -5.19 26.26 24.53
N PHE A 114 -4.72 26.61 23.33
CA PHE A 114 -3.31 26.82 23.03
C PHE A 114 -3.08 28.28 22.66
N GLU A 115 -2.01 28.88 23.15
CA GLU A 115 -1.63 30.26 22.87
C GLU A 115 -0.31 30.32 22.08
N SER A 116 0.11 31.52 21.67
CA SER A 116 1.44 31.69 21.08
C SER A 116 2.53 31.16 22.02
N GLY A 117 3.50 30.41 21.49
CA GLY A 117 4.54 29.73 22.26
C GLY A 117 4.14 28.34 22.78
N SER A 118 2.85 28.02 22.85
CA SER A 118 2.36 26.69 23.24
C SER A 118 2.72 25.64 22.19
N VAL A 119 2.94 24.41 22.66
CA VAL A 119 3.11 23.25 21.80
C VAL A 119 1.81 22.48 21.74
N ILE A 120 1.50 21.98 20.55
CA ILE A 120 0.45 20.99 20.33
C ILE A 120 1.04 19.81 19.56
N SER A 121 0.71 18.59 19.98
CA SER A 121 0.87 17.42 19.13
C SER A 121 -0.44 16.65 19.05
N LEU A 122 -0.75 16.14 17.86
CA LEU A 122 -1.98 15.46 17.52
C LEU A 122 -1.63 14.13 16.87
N GLU A 123 -2.28 13.04 17.27
CA GLU A 123 -2.09 11.74 16.62
C GLU A 123 -3.39 10.92 16.58
N ALA A 124 -3.45 10.00 15.63
CA ALA A 124 -4.56 9.06 15.47
C ALA A 124 -4.11 7.81 14.72
N TRP A 125 -4.75 6.69 15.02
CA TRP A 125 -4.80 5.52 14.15
C TRP A 125 -5.98 5.67 13.19
N VAL A 126 -5.72 5.44 11.90
CA VAL A 126 -6.70 5.67 10.83
C VAL A 126 -6.73 4.51 9.85
N GLN A 127 -7.93 4.04 9.54
CA GLN A 127 -8.20 3.14 8.42
C GLN A 127 -9.11 3.88 7.46
N THR A 128 -8.57 4.38 6.35
CA THR A 128 -9.33 5.29 5.46
C THR A 128 -10.03 4.49 4.37
N SER A 129 -11.36 4.59 4.27
CA SER A 129 -12.13 3.88 3.24
C SER A 129 -12.26 4.66 1.94
N SER A 130 -12.29 6.00 2.01
CA SER A 130 -12.49 6.87 0.85
C SER A 130 -11.92 8.26 1.13
N LEU A 131 -11.15 8.77 0.17
CA LEU A 131 -10.64 10.14 0.19
C LEU A 131 -10.35 10.60 -1.25
N LYS A 132 -11.14 11.57 -1.73
CA LYS A 132 -11.01 12.09 -3.10
C LYS A 132 -9.83 13.06 -3.20
N ASP A 133 -9.29 13.21 -4.41
CA ASP A 133 -8.25 14.21 -4.68
C ASP A 133 -8.75 15.62 -4.31
N GLY A 134 -7.94 16.36 -3.55
CA GLY A 134 -8.28 17.69 -3.05
C GLY A 134 -9.21 17.72 -1.82
N GLN A 135 -9.84 16.60 -1.45
CA GLN A 135 -10.72 16.53 -0.28
C GLN A 135 -9.92 16.71 1.02
N GLN A 136 -10.51 17.37 2.01
CA GLN A 136 -9.88 17.71 3.30
C GLN A 136 -10.82 17.30 4.44
N VAL A 137 -10.56 16.15 5.06
CA VAL A 137 -11.44 15.56 6.07
C VAL A 137 -10.86 15.67 7.47
N TYR A 138 -11.72 15.91 8.47
CA TYR A 138 -11.29 16.06 9.86
C TYR A 138 -11.17 14.71 10.57
N LEU A 139 -10.02 14.47 11.21
CA LEU A 139 -9.88 13.41 12.19
C LEU A 139 -10.34 13.93 13.56
N ILE A 140 -9.81 15.08 13.97
CA ILE A 140 -10.21 15.81 15.17
C ILE A 140 -9.95 17.31 14.99
N GLY A 141 -10.79 18.16 15.58
CA GLY A 141 -10.51 19.59 15.68
C GLY A 141 -11.37 20.33 16.69
N LYS A 142 -10.88 21.49 17.12
CA LYS A 142 -11.60 22.45 17.98
C LYS A 142 -11.96 23.70 17.20
N GLY A 143 -13.24 24.07 17.23
CA GLY A 143 -13.78 25.21 16.50
C GLY A 143 -14.21 24.89 15.06
N ARG A 144 -14.74 25.92 14.39
CA ARG A 144 -15.33 25.90 13.05
C ARG A 144 -16.55 24.98 12.94
N THR A 145 -17.28 24.82 14.04
CA THR A 145 -18.38 23.84 14.13
C THR A 145 -19.68 24.34 13.49
N GLY A 146 -19.83 25.66 13.34
CA GLY A 146 -21.08 26.30 12.93
C GLY A 146 -22.11 26.41 14.06
N ARG A 147 -21.71 26.16 15.31
CA ARG A 147 -22.56 26.31 16.49
C ARG A 147 -23.03 27.76 16.64
N ALA A 148 -24.31 27.94 16.96
CA ALA A 148 -24.89 29.26 17.19
C ALA A 148 -24.17 30.01 18.31
N GLY A 149 -23.87 31.29 18.09
CA GLY A 149 -23.11 32.13 19.03
C GLY A 149 -21.59 32.11 18.83
N MET A 150 -21.06 31.16 18.06
CA MET A 150 -19.64 31.10 17.72
C MET A 150 -19.35 31.80 16.39
N LYS A 151 -18.12 32.30 16.22
CA LYS A 151 -17.68 32.85 14.92
C LYS A 151 -17.61 31.72 13.89
N LYS A 152 -18.02 31.98 12.66
CA LYS A 152 -18.04 30.94 11.60
C LYS A 152 -16.63 30.42 11.24
N GLU A 153 -15.65 31.31 11.25
CA GLU A 153 -14.25 31.01 10.96
C GLU A 153 -13.44 31.20 12.25
N ASN A 154 -13.50 30.23 13.15
CA ASN A 154 -12.86 30.21 14.48
C ASN A 154 -12.05 28.93 14.73
N GLN A 155 -11.47 28.33 13.68
CA GLN A 155 -10.69 27.10 13.84
C GLN A 155 -9.53 27.34 14.81
N SER A 156 -9.58 26.74 16.01
CA SER A 156 -8.49 26.84 16.99
C SER A 156 -7.32 25.95 16.55
N TRP A 157 -7.60 24.69 16.26
CA TRP A 157 -6.64 23.71 15.71
C TRP A 157 -7.42 22.52 15.13
N ALA A 158 -6.81 21.78 14.21
CA ALA A 158 -7.35 20.52 13.68
C ALA A 158 -6.25 19.63 13.07
N LEU A 159 -6.35 18.32 13.34
CA LEU A 159 -5.68 17.26 12.60
C LEU A 159 -6.64 16.70 11.54
N ARG A 160 -6.15 16.60 10.31
CA ARG A 160 -6.95 16.27 9.13
C ARG A 160 -6.16 15.38 8.17
N LEU A 161 -6.87 14.81 7.21
CA LEU A 161 -6.29 14.16 6.04
C LEU A 161 -6.66 14.92 4.75
N ARG A 162 -5.69 15.04 3.85
CA ARG A 162 -5.87 15.60 2.51
C ARG A 162 -5.70 14.50 1.47
N GLY A 163 -6.67 14.33 0.58
CA GLY A 163 -6.51 13.49 -0.60
C GLY A 163 -5.59 14.17 -1.62
N MET A 164 -4.55 13.47 -2.06
CA MET A 164 -3.68 13.93 -3.16
C MET A 164 -3.09 12.75 -3.93
N GLY A 165 -3.42 12.64 -5.22
CA GLY A 165 -2.83 11.63 -6.12
C GLY A 165 -3.00 10.20 -5.61
N GLY A 166 -4.17 9.86 -5.08
CA GLY A 166 -4.47 8.53 -4.51
C GLY A 166 -3.89 8.27 -3.11
N THR A 167 -3.24 9.27 -2.50
CA THR A 167 -2.71 9.17 -1.13
C THR A 167 -3.46 10.06 -0.15
N ALA A 168 -3.49 9.65 1.12
CA ALA A 168 -3.92 10.46 2.25
C ALA A 168 -2.70 11.10 2.92
N ARG A 169 -2.68 12.44 2.92
CA ARG A 169 -1.61 13.25 3.51
C ARG A 169 -2.06 13.86 4.82
N VAL A 170 -1.18 13.95 5.80
CA VAL A 170 -1.45 14.66 7.05
C VAL A 170 -1.67 16.14 6.73
N SER A 171 -2.73 16.73 7.27
CA SER A 171 -3.02 18.15 7.16
C SER A 171 -3.29 18.75 8.54
N PHE A 172 -2.70 19.91 8.79
CA PHE A 172 -2.92 20.70 9.99
C PHE A 172 -3.60 22.02 9.63
N LEU A 173 -4.58 22.45 10.41
CA LEU A 173 -5.28 23.73 10.23
C LEU A 173 -5.42 24.44 11.55
N PHE A 174 -5.09 25.73 11.57
CA PHE A 174 -5.51 26.65 12.62
C PHE A 174 -5.81 28.01 12.01
N ARG A 175 -6.52 28.85 12.75
CA ARG A 175 -6.71 30.26 12.42
C ARG A 175 -5.85 31.10 13.35
N SER A 176 -5.21 32.16 12.87
CA SER A 176 -4.54 33.10 13.76
C SER A 176 -5.54 33.95 14.55
N ALA A 177 -5.10 34.52 15.68
CA ALA A 177 -5.88 35.49 16.44
C ALA A 177 -6.20 36.76 15.64
N ASP A 178 -7.32 37.41 15.98
CA ASP A 178 -7.65 38.75 15.48
C ASP A 178 -6.75 39.78 16.17
N ILE A 179 -6.34 40.82 15.45
CA ILE A 179 -5.71 42.00 16.03
C ILE A 179 -6.80 43.05 16.23
N PRO A 180 -7.11 43.46 17.47
CA PRO A 180 -8.11 44.49 17.72
C PRO A 180 -7.62 45.85 17.20
N ALA A 181 -8.56 46.76 16.92
CA ALA A 181 -8.23 48.13 16.59
C ALA A 181 -7.51 48.79 17.78
N GLY A 182 -6.55 49.65 17.49
CA GLY A 182 -5.68 50.24 18.51
C GLY A 182 -5.09 51.58 18.08
N THR A 183 -4.05 51.99 18.79
CA THR A 183 -3.29 53.19 18.48
C THR A 183 -1.80 52.87 18.63
N ASP A 184 -1.01 53.15 17.60
CA ASP A 184 0.44 53.04 17.62
C ASP A 184 1.10 54.41 17.40
N ALA A 185 2.43 54.43 17.25
CA ALA A 185 3.19 55.66 17.03
C ALA A 185 2.80 56.40 15.72
N GLY A 186 2.11 55.73 14.79
CA GLY A 186 1.60 56.26 13.52
C GLY A 186 0.11 56.65 13.55
N GLY A 187 -0.60 56.46 14.67
CA GLY A 187 -2.00 56.85 14.83
C GLY A 187 -2.94 55.66 15.04
N GLN A 188 -4.22 55.83 14.68
CA GLN A 188 -5.22 54.76 14.83
C GLN A 188 -4.95 53.62 13.84
N VAL A 189 -4.87 52.41 14.37
CA VAL A 189 -4.70 51.18 13.58
C VAL A 189 -6.03 50.44 13.56
N ALA A 190 -6.51 50.08 12.37
CA ALA A 190 -7.74 49.32 12.21
C ALA A 190 -7.57 47.87 12.73
N ALA A 191 -8.67 47.24 13.13
CA ALA A 191 -8.66 45.82 13.47
C ALA A 191 -8.29 44.99 12.23
N VAL A 192 -7.48 43.94 12.43
CA VAL A 192 -7.07 42.99 11.38
C VAL A 192 -7.61 41.61 11.72
N ALA A 193 -8.40 41.05 10.82
CA ALA A 193 -8.90 39.69 10.99
C ALA A 193 -7.77 38.66 10.92
N GLY A 194 -7.88 37.63 11.75
CA GLY A 194 -7.03 36.44 11.65
C GLY A 194 -7.29 35.65 10.36
N GLU A 195 -6.27 34.90 9.95
CA GLU A 195 -6.27 34.10 8.72
C GLU A 195 -6.21 32.62 9.03
N LEU A 196 -6.71 31.79 8.11
CA LEU A 196 -6.52 30.34 8.20
C LEU A 196 -5.14 29.96 7.68
N HIS A 197 -4.39 29.22 8.48
CA HIS A 197 -3.08 28.69 8.19
C HIS A 197 -3.21 27.17 8.06
N ARG A 198 -2.94 26.65 6.86
CA ARG A 198 -3.00 25.22 6.59
C ARG A 198 -1.64 24.70 6.16
N TRP A 199 -1.25 23.60 6.78
CA TRP A 199 -0.06 22.86 6.40
C TRP A 199 -0.46 21.47 5.90
N ASN A 200 0.22 20.95 4.88
CA ASN A 200 0.02 19.59 4.39
C ASN A 200 1.37 18.90 4.21
N SER A 201 1.46 17.63 4.61
CA SER A 201 2.67 16.84 4.44
C SER A 201 3.02 16.59 2.97
N ASN A 202 4.30 16.33 2.70
CA ASN A 202 4.79 15.92 1.39
C ASN A 202 4.56 14.44 1.13
N ALA A 203 4.74 13.60 2.16
CA ALA A 203 4.37 12.19 2.15
C ALA A 203 2.89 11.98 2.47
N GLY A 204 2.37 10.82 2.07
CA GLY A 204 1.03 10.33 2.35
C GLY A 204 1.02 8.81 2.26
N PHE A 205 0.07 8.16 2.92
CA PHE A 205 -0.17 6.72 2.81
C PHE A 205 -1.23 6.43 1.74
N ALA A 206 -1.30 5.21 1.22
CA ALA A 206 -2.31 4.83 0.25
C ALA A 206 -3.68 4.71 0.93
N VAL A 207 -4.77 5.02 0.21
CA VAL A 207 -6.12 4.71 0.70
C VAL A 207 -6.42 3.25 0.36
N ASP A 208 -5.72 2.34 1.03
CA ASP A 208 -5.72 0.89 0.78
C ASP A 208 -6.66 0.11 1.70
N GLY A 209 -7.28 0.80 2.66
CA GLY A 209 -8.14 0.18 3.66
C GLY A 209 -7.36 -0.50 4.78
N GLU A 210 -6.07 -0.22 4.94
CA GLU A 210 -5.25 -0.69 6.04
C GLU A 210 -5.20 0.32 7.18
N TRP A 211 -4.76 -0.13 8.37
CA TRP A 211 -4.51 0.75 9.49
C TRP A 211 -3.20 1.52 9.29
N HIS A 212 -3.21 2.82 9.53
CA HIS A 212 -2.05 3.69 9.52
C HIS A 212 -1.99 4.50 10.80
N HIS A 213 -0.78 4.86 11.23
CA HIS A 213 -0.60 5.81 12.34
C HIS A 213 -0.15 7.14 11.79
N VAL A 214 -0.86 8.21 12.15
CA VAL A 214 -0.51 9.57 11.75
C VAL A 214 -0.33 10.45 12.97
N ALA A 215 0.70 11.29 12.94
CA ALA A 215 0.97 12.26 13.99
C ALA A 215 1.47 13.58 13.41
N LEU A 216 1.31 14.66 14.18
CA LEU A 216 1.85 15.99 13.89
C LEU A 216 2.20 16.72 15.18
N SER A 217 3.35 17.36 15.23
CA SER A 217 3.79 18.24 16.33
C SER A 217 4.07 19.65 15.80
N PHE A 218 3.61 20.68 16.52
CA PHE A 218 3.83 22.08 16.16
C PHE A 218 3.89 23.00 17.38
N ARG A 219 4.74 24.03 17.30
CA ARG A 219 4.78 25.14 18.28
C ARG A 219 4.18 26.39 17.66
N PHE A 220 3.10 26.88 18.26
CA PHE A 220 2.48 28.13 17.82
C PHE A 220 3.43 29.32 17.99
N GLY A 221 3.39 30.27 17.06
CA GLY A 221 4.28 31.43 17.05
C GLY A 221 5.73 31.10 16.65
N SER A 222 6.04 29.85 16.29
CA SER A 222 7.39 29.45 15.87
C SER A 222 7.67 29.78 14.41
N THR A 223 8.95 30.01 14.10
CA THR A 223 9.46 30.00 12.71
C THR A 223 9.81 28.60 12.22
N GLU A 224 9.64 27.56 13.02
CA GLU A 224 9.82 26.18 12.56
C GLU A 224 8.53 25.65 11.94
N ALA A 225 8.64 24.77 10.95
CA ALA A 225 7.47 24.11 10.36
C ALA A 225 6.98 22.99 11.29
N PRO A 226 5.71 22.56 11.17
CA PRO A 226 5.24 21.33 11.79
C PRO A 226 6.09 20.14 11.33
N VAL A 227 6.29 19.18 12.22
CA VAL A 227 6.81 17.85 11.88
C VAL A 227 5.62 16.90 11.91
N ALA A 228 5.49 16.05 10.90
CA ALA A 228 4.48 15.00 10.86
C ALA A 228 5.13 13.63 10.74
N TRP A 229 4.42 12.59 11.16
CA TRP A 229 4.82 11.21 10.98
C TRP A 229 3.69 10.41 10.36
N ILE A 230 4.05 9.45 9.52
CA ILE A 230 3.15 8.47 8.92
C ILE A 230 3.83 7.12 9.09
N ASP A 231 3.17 6.20 9.79
CA ASP A 231 3.65 4.82 9.99
C ASP A 231 5.08 4.75 10.55
N GLY A 232 5.36 5.58 11.56
CA GLY A 232 6.69 5.67 12.19
C GLY A 232 7.67 6.62 11.50
N GLU A 233 7.43 6.97 10.23
CA GLU A 233 8.40 7.73 9.42
C GLU A 233 8.09 9.25 9.42
N PRO A 234 9.08 10.12 9.71
CA PRO A 234 8.89 11.56 9.68
C PRO A 234 8.74 12.08 8.25
N THR A 235 7.96 13.16 8.08
CA THR A 235 7.80 13.88 6.82
C THR A 235 7.72 15.38 7.06
N ASP A 236 8.30 16.13 6.12
CA ASP A 236 8.10 17.57 5.98
C ASP A 236 6.81 17.88 5.20
N GLY A 237 6.59 19.16 4.88
CA GLY A 237 5.38 19.61 4.20
C GLY A 237 5.35 21.11 3.94
N VAL A 238 4.24 21.56 3.39
CA VAL A 238 4.09 22.92 2.84
C VAL A 238 2.91 23.65 3.45
N TRP A 239 3.13 24.92 3.77
CA TRP A 239 2.07 25.86 4.16
C TRP A 239 1.34 26.38 2.92
N ASP A 240 0.02 26.51 3.02
CA ASP A 240 -0.83 27.25 2.08
C ASP A 240 -1.80 28.19 2.85
N MET A 241 -2.72 28.84 2.12
CA MET A 241 -3.63 29.87 2.66
C MET A 241 -2.86 31.06 3.29
N GLY A 242 -3.05 31.36 4.57
CA GLY A 242 -2.33 32.42 5.30
C GLY A 242 -0.83 32.11 5.50
N GLY A 243 -0.35 30.95 5.05
CA GLY A 243 1.06 30.59 5.06
C GLY A 243 1.59 30.34 6.47
N LYS A 244 2.91 30.45 6.61
CA LYS A 244 3.60 30.38 7.91
C LYS A 244 3.39 31.68 8.67
N THR A 245 3.03 31.60 9.95
CA THR A 245 2.96 32.77 10.85
C THR A 245 3.66 32.50 12.17
N SER A 246 4.50 33.45 12.59
CA SER A 246 5.18 33.47 13.89
C SER A 246 4.79 34.69 14.73
N SER A 247 4.17 35.70 14.13
CA SER A 247 3.78 36.95 14.78
C SER A 247 2.38 36.93 15.39
N ARG A 248 1.55 35.93 15.06
CA ARG A 248 0.20 35.77 15.61
C ARG A 248 0.02 34.35 16.15
N GLY A 249 -0.47 34.25 17.39
CA GLY A 249 -0.90 32.99 17.99
C GLY A 249 -2.18 32.45 17.34
N PRO A 250 -2.61 31.23 17.69
CA PRO A 250 -3.87 30.67 17.22
C PRO A 250 -5.07 31.44 17.82
N TYR A 251 -6.21 31.35 17.14
CA TYR A 251 -7.49 31.82 17.64
C TYR A 251 -7.95 30.88 18.76
N VAL A 252 -8.47 31.44 19.84
CA VAL A 252 -8.92 30.69 21.02
C VAL A 252 -10.32 31.16 21.39
N ASP A 253 -11.25 30.22 21.54
CA ASP A 253 -12.60 30.40 22.08
C ASP A 253 -13.13 29.08 22.64
N ASP A 254 -14.36 29.10 23.18
CA ASP A 254 -14.99 27.97 23.86
C ASP A 254 -15.83 27.07 22.92
N ASP A 255 -15.54 27.09 21.61
CA ASP A 255 -16.25 26.23 20.66
C ASP A 255 -15.87 24.75 20.86
N GLN A 256 -16.75 23.87 20.41
CA GLN A 256 -16.67 22.43 20.67
C GLN A 256 -15.48 21.76 19.98
N ILE A 257 -15.16 20.56 20.49
CA ILE A 257 -14.24 19.61 19.88
C ILE A 257 -15.03 18.54 19.15
N TRP A 258 -14.75 18.36 17.86
CA TRP A 258 -15.41 17.34 17.04
C TRP A 258 -14.39 16.30 16.58
N ILE A 259 -14.78 15.02 16.65
CA ILE A 259 -14.03 13.89 16.08
C ILE A 259 -14.76 13.42 14.83
N GLY A 260 -14.07 13.46 13.68
CA GLY A 260 -14.58 12.95 12.41
C GLY A 260 -15.26 13.94 11.49
N SER A 261 -15.49 15.20 11.92
CA SER A 261 -16.12 16.23 11.08
C SER A 261 -15.85 17.64 11.59
N SER A 262 -16.32 18.64 10.84
CA SER A 262 -16.40 20.06 11.21
C SER A 262 -17.41 20.76 10.27
N MET A 263 -17.51 22.10 10.35
CA MET A 263 -18.29 22.93 9.42
C MET A 263 -19.77 22.51 9.31
N GLY A 264 -20.41 22.24 10.45
CA GLY A 264 -21.82 21.84 10.48
C GLY A 264 -22.09 20.43 9.93
N GLY A 265 -21.07 19.57 9.82
CA GLY A 265 -21.21 18.23 9.27
C GLY A 265 -21.06 18.17 7.76
N ASN A 266 -20.33 19.12 7.16
CA ASN A 266 -20.13 19.17 5.71
C ASN A 266 -19.53 17.83 5.22
N PRO A 267 -20.19 17.08 4.31
CA PRO A 267 -19.70 15.80 3.82
C PRO A 267 -18.29 15.84 3.22
N ASP A 268 -17.91 16.94 2.56
CA ASP A 268 -16.56 17.09 1.99
C ASP A 268 -15.48 17.33 3.06
N SER A 269 -15.89 17.57 4.30
CA SER A 269 -15.03 17.73 5.49
C SER A 269 -15.16 16.60 6.51
N SER A 270 -16.05 15.64 6.28
CA SER A 270 -16.30 14.52 7.19
C SER A 270 -15.47 13.30 6.81
N PHE A 271 -14.86 12.66 7.79
CA PHE A 271 -14.03 11.47 7.60
C PHE A 271 -14.90 10.22 7.34
N GLN A 272 -14.41 9.37 6.44
CA GLN A 272 -15.02 8.09 6.10
C GLN A 272 -13.98 6.98 6.24
N GLY A 273 -14.15 6.15 7.28
CA GLY A 273 -13.17 5.16 7.68
C GLY A 273 -13.32 4.79 9.15
N VAL A 274 -12.31 4.14 9.71
CA VAL A 274 -12.24 3.77 11.14
C VAL A 274 -11.15 4.58 11.83
N LEU A 275 -11.44 5.08 13.02
CA LEU A 275 -10.49 5.79 13.89
C LEU A 275 -10.24 5.01 15.17
N ASP A 276 -9.01 5.09 15.67
CA ASP A 276 -8.68 4.67 17.03
C ASP A 276 -7.53 5.51 17.60
N GLY A 277 -7.32 5.47 18.92
CA GLY A 277 -6.21 6.13 19.59
C GLY A 277 -6.02 7.60 19.22
N VAL A 278 -7.11 8.39 19.20
CA VAL A 278 -7.06 9.82 18.90
C VAL A 278 -6.54 10.56 20.12
N LEU A 279 -5.38 11.23 20.03
CA LEU A 279 -4.72 11.87 21.17
C LEU A 279 -4.33 13.33 20.86
N VAL A 280 -4.39 14.17 21.90
CA VAL A 280 -3.93 15.57 21.90
C VAL A 280 -2.93 15.75 23.04
N HIS A 281 -1.77 16.30 22.74
CA HIS A 281 -0.65 16.50 23.66
C HIS A 281 -0.27 17.97 23.77
N ARG A 282 0.25 18.41 24.93
CA ARG A 282 0.83 19.77 25.12
C ARG A 282 2.36 19.82 25.01
N ARG A 283 2.98 18.72 24.60
CA ARG A 283 4.43 18.59 24.36
C ARG A 283 4.73 18.22 22.91
N MET A 284 5.98 18.40 22.47
CA MET A 284 6.44 17.90 21.17
C MET A 284 6.57 16.38 21.24
N LEU A 285 6.08 15.66 20.25
CA LEU A 285 6.42 14.24 20.07
C LEU A 285 7.79 14.13 19.38
N THR A 286 8.52 13.07 19.68
CA THR A 286 9.83 12.74 19.13
C THR A 286 9.77 11.49 18.25
N ASP A 287 10.77 11.25 17.41
CA ASP A 287 10.84 10.01 16.62
C ASP A 287 10.77 8.75 17.52
N ALA A 288 11.37 8.82 18.72
CA ALA A 288 11.31 7.74 19.69
C ALA A 288 9.88 7.55 20.27
N ASP A 289 9.16 8.64 20.53
CA ASP A 289 7.74 8.59 20.91
C ASP A 289 6.92 7.87 19.85
N ILE A 290 7.10 8.22 18.57
CA ILE A 290 6.33 7.62 17.47
C ILE A 290 6.76 6.17 17.23
N ALA A 291 8.05 5.85 17.25
CA ALA A 291 8.54 4.48 17.11
C ALA A 291 8.04 3.56 18.23
N ALA A 292 7.88 4.06 19.46
CA ALA A 292 7.31 3.29 20.55
C ALA A 292 5.82 2.97 20.35
N ARG A 293 5.08 3.83 19.64
CA ARG A 293 3.65 3.68 19.34
C ARG A 293 3.40 2.85 18.09
N TRP A 294 4.18 3.09 17.03
CA TRP A 294 4.12 2.33 15.79
C TRP A 294 4.92 1.03 15.90
N GLN A 295 4.32 0.06 16.59
CA GLN A 295 4.82 -1.31 16.62
C GLN A 295 3.94 -2.15 15.71
N THR A 296 4.54 -2.70 14.66
CA THR A 296 3.83 -3.53 13.69
C THR A 296 4.64 -4.78 13.35
N THR A 297 3.98 -5.94 13.32
CA THR A 297 4.52 -7.15 12.69
C THR A 297 4.06 -7.29 11.25
N ARG A 298 3.26 -6.34 10.73
CA ARG A 298 3.10 -6.25 9.28
C ARG A 298 4.50 -6.15 8.72
N LYS A 299 4.88 -7.18 7.96
CA LYS A 299 6.13 -7.12 7.22
C LYS A 299 6.04 -5.80 6.46
N ALA A 300 7.01 -4.91 6.64
CA ALA A 300 7.23 -3.91 5.62
C ALA A 300 7.32 -4.73 4.33
N GLU A 301 6.29 -4.69 3.47
CA GLU A 301 6.15 -5.61 2.34
C GLU A 301 7.23 -5.38 1.26
N SER A 302 8.26 -4.60 1.60
CA SER A 302 9.49 -4.52 0.87
C SER A 302 10.44 -5.63 1.33
N LEU A 303 10.79 -6.51 0.40
CA LEU A 303 12.00 -7.31 0.50
C LEU A 303 13.21 -6.40 0.73
N PRO A 304 14.26 -6.85 1.45
CA PRO A 304 15.45 -6.05 1.69
C PRO A 304 16.18 -5.77 0.38
N GLU A 305 16.75 -4.57 0.25
CA GLU A 305 17.66 -4.23 -0.84
C GLU A 305 18.89 -5.15 -0.79
N LEU A 306 19.31 -5.68 -1.94
CA LEU A 306 20.57 -6.44 -2.03
C LEU A 306 21.70 -5.50 -2.45
N LEU A 307 22.80 -5.53 -1.69
CA LEU A 307 24.07 -4.94 -2.09
C LEU A 307 24.66 -5.72 -3.28
N ALA A 308 25.53 -5.09 -4.05
CA ALA A 308 26.21 -5.76 -5.17
C ALA A 308 26.94 -7.04 -4.71
N THR A 309 27.55 -7.01 -3.52
CA THR A 309 28.25 -8.16 -2.92
C THR A 309 27.32 -9.32 -2.52
N GLU A 310 26.02 -9.08 -2.45
CA GLU A 310 25.01 -10.09 -2.09
C GLU A 310 24.33 -10.70 -3.31
N LEU A 311 24.63 -10.20 -4.52
CA LEU A 311 24.09 -10.75 -5.75
C LEU A 311 24.73 -12.11 -6.06
N THR A 312 23.88 -13.08 -6.40
CA THR A 312 24.32 -14.39 -6.89
C THR A 312 25.00 -14.22 -8.25
N ARG A 313 26.23 -14.71 -8.37
CA ARG A 313 26.97 -14.72 -9.65
C ARG A 313 26.40 -15.78 -10.59
N GLY A 314 26.50 -15.55 -11.89
CA GLY A 314 26.02 -16.53 -12.88
C GLY A 314 24.53 -16.40 -13.20
N VAL A 315 23.81 -15.47 -12.58
CA VAL A 315 22.38 -15.25 -12.78
C VAL A 315 22.07 -13.75 -12.83
N VAL A 316 20.88 -13.43 -13.33
CA VAL A 316 20.29 -12.09 -13.28
C VAL A 316 19.26 -12.06 -12.17
N THR A 317 19.53 -11.28 -11.13
CA THR A 317 18.55 -10.97 -10.08
C THR A 317 17.58 -9.92 -10.60
N VAL A 318 16.29 -10.22 -10.54
CA VAL A 318 15.22 -9.30 -10.93
C VAL A 318 14.39 -8.92 -9.71
N ASP A 319 14.11 -7.64 -9.54
CA ASP A 319 13.19 -7.15 -8.52
C ASP A 319 12.16 -6.16 -9.09
N VAL A 320 10.94 -6.20 -8.54
CA VAL A 320 9.85 -5.30 -8.88
C VAL A 320 9.60 -4.36 -7.70
N ARG A 321 9.68 -3.06 -7.98
CA ARG A 321 9.44 -1.97 -7.05
C ARG A 321 8.08 -1.35 -7.31
N GLU A 322 7.20 -1.41 -6.33
CA GLU A 322 5.86 -0.80 -6.36
C GLU A 322 5.83 0.53 -5.60
N HIS A 323 4.74 1.28 -5.79
CA HIS A 323 4.49 2.63 -5.26
C HIS A 323 5.41 3.71 -5.84
N VAL A 324 5.72 3.60 -7.13
CA VAL A 324 6.62 4.52 -7.83
C VAL A 324 5.92 5.83 -8.18
N LYS A 325 6.62 6.96 -8.03
CA LYS A 325 6.18 8.24 -8.59
C LYS A 325 6.75 8.43 -9.98
N GLN A 326 5.89 8.61 -10.99
CA GLN A 326 6.33 8.78 -12.38
C GLN A 326 7.27 9.98 -12.59
N SER A 327 7.13 11.05 -11.81
CA SER A 327 8.00 12.23 -11.88
C SER A 327 9.41 12.00 -11.35
N ASP A 328 9.60 10.96 -10.54
CA ASP A 328 10.85 10.59 -9.89
C ASP A 328 10.93 9.06 -9.75
N PRO A 329 10.97 8.32 -10.87
CA PRO A 329 10.77 6.87 -10.87
C PRO A 329 11.94 6.11 -10.24
N TRP A 330 13.09 6.76 -10.11
CA TRP A 330 14.35 6.17 -9.69
C TRP A 330 14.61 6.28 -8.17
N ASN A 331 13.68 6.84 -7.42
CA ASN A 331 13.82 7.07 -5.99
C ASN A 331 13.56 5.79 -5.17
N ARG A 332 14.64 5.11 -4.81
CA ARG A 332 14.61 3.80 -4.13
C ARG A 332 14.06 3.87 -2.72
N GLU A 333 14.28 4.97 -2.01
CA GLU A 333 13.86 5.17 -0.61
C GLU A 333 12.34 5.21 -0.47
N ARG A 334 11.65 5.64 -1.53
CA ARG A 334 10.19 5.85 -1.54
C ARG A 334 9.40 4.72 -2.17
N THR A 335 10.06 3.63 -2.54
CA THR A 335 9.46 2.48 -3.22
C THR A 335 9.54 1.22 -2.35
N ARG A 336 8.84 0.16 -2.74
CA ARG A 336 8.83 -1.11 -2.01
C ARG A 336 9.13 -2.26 -2.95
N ILE A 337 10.06 -3.13 -2.59
CA ILE A 337 10.37 -4.34 -3.37
C ILE A 337 9.34 -5.43 -3.04
N THR A 338 8.34 -5.63 -3.89
CA THR A 338 7.25 -6.56 -3.59
C THR A 338 7.47 -7.95 -4.19
N MET A 339 8.43 -8.08 -5.12
CA MET A 339 8.75 -9.35 -5.76
C MET A 339 10.23 -9.38 -6.15
N ARG A 340 10.86 -10.55 -5.98
CA ARG A 340 12.22 -10.83 -6.44
C ARG A 340 12.32 -12.26 -6.96
N TRP A 341 13.06 -12.46 -8.04
CA TRP A 341 13.44 -13.77 -8.55
C TRP A 341 14.81 -13.71 -9.24
N GLU A 342 15.35 -14.87 -9.62
CA GLU A 342 16.57 -14.98 -10.42
C GLU A 342 16.24 -15.67 -11.74
N GLN A 343 16.89 -15.25 -12.81
CA GLN A 343 16.73 -15.79 -14.17
C GLN A 343 18.07 -15.76 -14.92
N PRO A 344 18.25 -16.50 -16.03
CA PRO A 344 19.57 -16.61 -16.66
C PRO A 344 19.99 -15.37 -17.46
N VAL A 345 19.04 -14.63 -18.03
CA VAL A 345 19.32 -13.58 -19.03
C VAL A 345 18.73 -12.22 -18.64
N MET A 346 19.34 -11.12 -19.08
CA MET A 346 18.83 -9.76 -18.90
C MET A 346 17.77 -9.43 -19.95
N ALA A 347 16.72 -10.24 -20.02
CA ALA A 347 15.58 -10.05 -20.91
C ALA A 347 14.25 -10.44 -20.25
N LEU A 348 13.20 -9.69 -20.56
CA LEU A 348 11.82 -9.95 -20.16
C LEU A 348 10.90 -9.74 -21.36
N THR A 349 10.13 -10.78 -21.70
CA THR A 349 9.09 -10.73 -22.75
C THR A 349 7.74 -10.25 -22.21
N ARG A 350 7.56 -10.35 -20.88
CA ARG A 350 6.42 -9.81 -20.13
C ARG A 350 6.75 -9.71 -18.64
N LEU A 351 5.98 -8.92 -17.92
CA LEU A 351 6.01 -8.89 -16.46
C LEU A 351 5.29 -10.12 -15.88
N PRO A 352 5.84 -10.80 -14.84
CA PRO A 352 5.10 -11.83 -14.14
C PRO A 352 3.86 -11.26 -13.43
N ARG A 353 2.78 -12.03 -13.41
CA ARG A 353 1.55 -11.70 -12.68
C ARG A 353 1.83 -11.60 -11.18
N LYS A 354 1.14 -10.66 -10.53
CA LYS A 354 1.09 -10.58 -9.07
C LYS A 354 -0.07 -11.44 -8.58
N TYR A 355 0.17 -12.21 -7.53
CA TYR A 355 -0.88 -12.94 -6.83
C TYR A 355 -1.06 -12.34 -5.44
N VAL A 356 -2.31 -12.22 -5.02
CA VAL A 356 -2.71 -11.75 -3.67
C VAL A 356 -3.32 -12.91 -2.89
N ALA A 357 -3.63 -12.66 -1.62
CA ALA A 357 -4.25 -13.65 -0.73
C ALA A 357 -5.40 -14.40 -1.43
N GLY A 358 -5.42 -15.72 -1.26
CA GLY A 358 -6.33 -16.63 -1.96
C GLY A 358 -5.83 -17.11 -3.33
N GLY A 359 -4.62 -16.71 -3.74
CA GLY A 359 -4.04 -17.12 -5.03
C GLY A 359 -4.77 -16.48 -6.22
N LEU A 360 -5.39 -15.32 -6.01
CA LEU A 360 -6.05 -14.51 -7.03
C LEU A 360 -5.03 -13.60 -7.72
N ILE A 361 -5.26 -13.28 -8.99
CA ILE A 361 -4.44 -12.29 -9.69
C ILE A 361 -4.79 -10.92 -9.11
N GLY A 362 -3.77 -10.20 -8.62
CA GLY A 362 -3.90 -8.84 -8.14
C GLY A 362 -3.24 -7.84 -9.07
N ASP A 363 -3.67 -6.59 -8.97
CA ASP A 363 -3.07 -5.49 -9.71
C ASP A 363 -1.76 -5.03 -9.06
N ARG A 364 -0.82 -4.60 -9.91
CA ARG A 364 0.38 -3.89 -9.46
C ARG A 364 0.11 -2.40 -9.36
N SER A 365 0.84 -1.73 -8.48
CA SER A 365 0.86 -0.26 -8.42
C SER A 365 1.24 0.33 -9.79
N ASN A 366 0.60 1.43 -10.15
CA ASN A 366 0.86 2.11 -11.41
C ASN A 366 1.38 3.53 -11.15
N PRO A 367 2.65 3.85 -11.51
CA PRO A 367 3.64 2.97 -12.13
C PRO A 367 4.37 2.04 -11.13
N SER A 368 5.12 1.09 -11.69
CA SER A 368 6.11 0.24 -11.00
C SER A 368 7.46 0.32 -11.73
N VAL A 369 8.56 -0.02 -11.06
CA VAL A 369 9.88 -0.17 -11.70
C VAL A 369 10.33 -1.61 -11.62
N VAL A 370 10.87 -2.13 -12.72
CA VAL A 370 11.50 -3.45 -12.75
C VAL A 370 12.98 -3.27 -12.94
N ARG A 371 13.76 -3.93 -12.07
CA ARG A 371 15.21 -3.83 -12.08
C ARG A 371 15.82 -5.20 -12.30
N LEU A 372 16.75 -5.27 -13.25
CA LEU A 372 17.55 -6.46 -13.53
C LEU A 372 19.00 -6.15 -13.20
N ARG A 373 19.65 -7.02 -12.42
CA ARG A 373 21.04 -6.86 -11.98
C ARG A 373 21.82 -8.14 -12.18
N THR A 374 23.05 -8.02 -12.66
CA THR A 374 24.00 -9.14 -12.74
C THR A 374 25.42 -8.64 -12.61
N ILE A 375 26.31 -9.51 -12.15
CA ILE A 375 27.75 -9.28 -12.16
C ILE A 375 28.34 -10.11 -13.28
N VAL A 376 28.98 -9.44 -14.24
CA VAL A 376 29.66 -10.09 -15.36
C VAL A 376 31.17 -9.93 -15.22
N SER A 377 31.91 -11.00 -15.49
CA SER A 377 33.37 -10.98 -15.56
C SER A 377 33.79 -10.89 -17.02
N THR A 378 34.57 -9.89 -17.37
CA THR A 378 35.02 -9.66 -18.76
C THR A 378 36.53 -9.53 -18.85
N ALA A 379 37.09 -9.92 -19.99
CA ALA A 379 38.38 -9.40 -20.42
C ALA A 379 38.22 -7.94 -20.85
N GLU A 380 39.32 -7.19 -20.92
CA GLU A 380 39.28 -5.84 -21.45
C GLU A 380 38.79 -5.86 -22.91
N GLN A 381 37.69 -5.17 -23.18
CA GLN A 381 37.07 -5.14 -24.49
C GLN A 381 36.28 -3.85 -24.73
N THR A 382 36.25 -3.43 -25.99
CA THR A 382 35.34 -2.39 -26.48
C THR A 382 34.21 -3.06 -27.25
N THR A 383 32.97 -2.82 -26.86
CA THR A 383 31.77 -3.41 -27.48
C THR A 383 30.65 -2.38 -27.57
N GLN A 384 29.53 -2.72 -28.20
CA GLN A 384 28.31 -1.95 -28.08
C GLN A 384 27.32 -2.66 -27.18
N VAL A 385 26.62 -1.88 -26.37
CA VAL A 385 25.41 -2.33 -25.68
C VAL A 385 24.20 -1.86 -26.47
N LEU A 386 23.22 -2.75 -26.61
CA LEU A 386 21.89 -2.47 -27.12
C LEU A 386 20.90 -2.56 -25.96
N LEU A 387 20.11 -1.51 -25.78
CA LEU A 387 19.04 -1.42 -24.81
C LEU A 387 17.70 -1.32 -25.54
N ARG A 388 16.80 -2.27 -25.29
CA ARG A 388 15.42 -2.26 -25.79
C ARG A 388 14.45 -2.25 -24.62
N ALA A 389 13.44 -1.38 -24.66
CA ALA A 389 12.33 -1.38 -23.70
C ALA A 389 11.15 -0.52 -24.20
N ARG A 390 9.97 -0.72 -23.61
CA ARG A 390 8.76 0.08 -23.92
C ARG A 390 8.80 1.52 -23.40
N SER A 391 9.33 1.72 -22.19
CA SER A 391 9.14 2.94 -21.42
C SER A 391 10.48 3.57 -21.01
N ALA A 392 10.40 4.62 -20.17
CA ALA A 392 11.57 5.22 -19.54
C ALA A 392 12.43 4.13 -18.88
N THR A 393 13.69 4.08 -19.29
CA THR A 393 14.61 3.00 -18.90
C THR A 393 16.02 3.57 -18.81
N ARG A 394 16.81 3.13 -17.83
CA ARG A 394 18.22 3.47 -17.72
C ARG A 394 19.06 2.21 -17.51
N LEU A 395 20.22 2.20 -18.15
CA LEU A 395 21.23 1.16 -17.99
C LEU A 395 22.45 1.78 -17.30
N LEU A 396 22.86 1.17 -16.19
CA LEU A 396 24.03 1.52 -15.44
C LEU A 396 25.07 0.40 -15.52
N ILE A 397 26.33 0.79 -15.70
CA ILE A 397 27.49 -0.09 -15.54
C ILE A 397 28.34 0.50 -14.43
N ASP A 398 28.57 -0.26 -13.36
CA ASP A 398 29.30 0.17 -12.16
C ASP A 398 28.78 1.49 -11.57
N GLY A 399 27.46 1.66 -11.61
CA GLY A 399 26.76 2.85 -11.11
C GLY A 399 26.81 4.07 -12.03
N GLN A 400 27.42 3.98 -13.21
CA GLN A 400 27.39 5.04 -14.22
C GLN A 400 26.34 4.76 -15.29
N GLU A 401 25.46 5.71 -15.57
CA GLU A 401 24.47 5.61 -16.65
C GLU A 401 25.16 5.64 -18.01
N VAL A 402 25.04 4.56 -18.78
CA VAL A 402 25.67 4.41 -20.11
C VAL A 402 24.66 4.48 -21.26
N ALA A 403 23.39 4.18 -21.01
CA ALA A 403 22.31 4.26 -21.99
C ALA A 403 20.98 4.57 -21.29
N LYS A 404 20.08 5.26 -22.01
CA LYS A 404 18.73 5.56 -21.53
C LYS A 404 17.71 5.62 -22.64
N LEU A 405 16.46 5.33 -22.28
CA LEU A 405 15.27 5.54 -23.08
C LEU A 405 14.34 6.48 -22.33
N ASN A 406 13.64 7.34 -23.07
CA ASN A 406 12.69 8.29 -22.48
C ASN A 406 11.29 7.70 -22.43
N LEU A 407 10.44 8.26 -21.57
CA LEU A 407 9.02 7.93 -21.59
C LEU A 407 8.38 8.43 -22.90
N LEU A 408 7.73 7.54 -23.65
CA LEU A 408 6.96 7.94 -24.82
C LEU A 408 5.72 8.74 -24.41
N PRO A 409 5.35 9.78 -25.17
CA PRO A 409 4.09 10.50 -24.95
C PRO A 409 2.90 9.56 -25.17
N TYR A 410 1.88 9.68 -24.32
CA TYR A 410 0.64 8.92 -24.47
C TYR A 410 -0.20 9.49 -25.62
N ALA A 411 -0.45 8.67 -26.63
CA ALA A 411 -1.40 8.94 -27.72
C ALA A 411 -2.83 8.62 -27.26
N SER A 412 -3.62 9.64 -26.91
CA SER A 412 -4.97 9.45 -26.36
C SER A 412 -6.07 9.26 -27.40
N ASP A 413 -5.80 9.59 -28.67
CA ASP A 413 -6.78 9.44 -29.74
C ASP A 413 -6.33 8.33 -30.70
N GLY A 414 -7.29 7.49 -31.12
CA GLY A 414 -7.05 6.38 -32.05
C GLY A 414 -6.86 6.82 -33.50
N HIS A 415 -6.59 8.10 -33.75
CA HIS A 415 -6.39 8.70 -35.07
C HIS A 415 -4.94 9.17 -35.29
N GLN A 416 -4.07 9.03 -34.29
CA GLN A 416 -2.65 9.33 -34.43
C GLN A 416 -1.94 8.32 -35.33
N GLU A 417 -0.92 8.79 -36.03
CA GLU A 417 -0.05 7.95 -36.85
C GLU A 417 0.64 6.92 -35.95
N VAL A 418 0.61 5.66 -36.36
CA VAL A 418 1.25 4.57 -35.61
C VAL A 418 2.77 4.84 -35.61
N PRO A 419 3.42 4.94 -34.44
CA PRO A 419 4.86 5.14 -34.38
C PRO A 419 5.57 4.03 -35.17
N VAL A 420 6.41 4.42 -36.12
CA VAL A 420 7.23 3.50 -36.91
C VAL A 420 8.31 2.92 -35.98
N PRO A 421 8.36 1.60 -35.77
CA PRO A 421 9.42 0.98 -34.98
C PRO A 421 10.80 1.23 -35.61
N PRO A 422 11.89 1.27 -34.82
CA PRO A 422 13.24 1.31 -35.35
C PRO A 422 13.52 0.16 -36.33
N GLU A 423 14.18 0.47 -37.44
CA GLU A 423 14.65 -0.55 -38.38
C GLU A 423 15.75 -1.41 -37.73
N PRO A 424 15.77 -2.73 -37.98
CA PRO A 424 16.80 -3.60 -37.43
C PRO A 424 18.21 -3.20 -37.87
N LEU A 425 19.19 -3.28 -36.97
CA LEU A 425 20.57 -2.85 -37.22
C LEU A 425 21.34 -3.76 -38.21
N TYR A 426 20.85 -4.98 -38.41
CA TYR A 426 21.35 -5.96 -39.38
C TYR A 426 20.20 -6.86 -39.85
N SER A 427 20.34 -7.45 -41.04
CA SER A 427 19.23 -8.09 -41.77
C SER A 427 18.54 -9.27 -41.06
N GLN A 428 19.24 -9.95 -40.16
CA GLN A 428 18.72 -11.12 -39.42
C GLN A 428 18.24 -10.76 -38.01
N MET A 429 18.42 -9.52 -37.58
CA MET A 429 18.09 -9.08 -36.23
C MET A 429 16.59 -9.17 -35.98
N HIS A 430 16.20 -9.64 -34.79
CA HIS A 430 14.80 -9.65 -34.39
C HIS A 430 14.26 -8.20 -34.36
N PRO A 431 13.19 -7.87 -35.11
CA PRO A 431 12.69 -6.51 -35.22
C PRO A 431 12.14 -5.98 -33.89
N VAL A 432 12.09 -4.66 -33.75
CA VAL A 432 11.51 -3.99 -32.58
C VAL A 432 9.99 -4.06 -32.66
N GLN A 433 9.33 -4.41 -31.56
CA GLN A 433 7.87 -4.45 -31.49
C GLN A 433 7.28 -3.03 -31.45
N ALA A 434 6.03 -2.91 -31.90
CA ALA A 434 5.31 -1.64 -31.84
C ALA A 434 5.20 -1.12 -30.39
N GLY A 435 5.60 0.14 -30.19
CA GLY A 435 5.61 0.82 -28.90
C GLY A 435 6.90 0.64 -28.09
N ASP A 436 7.81 -0.23 -28.54
CA ASP A 436 9.13 -0.39 -27.92
C ASP A 436 10.16 0.52 -28.60
N GLN A 437 11.20 0.87 -27.84
CA GLN A 437 12.28 1.75 -28.27
C GLN A 437 13.62 1.02 -28.16
N GLU A 438 14.59 1.46 -28.96
CA GLU A 438 15.96 0.98 -28.91
C GLU A 438 16.97 2.12 -28.88
N VAL A 439 18.08 1.88 -28.19
CA VAL A 439 19.28 2.71 -28.27
C VAL A 439 20.52 1.81 -28.20
N THR A 440 21.59 2.21 -28.89
CA THR A 440 22.91 1.59 -28.74
C THR A 440 23.90 2.59 -28.15
N ALA A 441 24.85 2.09 -27.36
CA ALA A 441 25.95 2.87 -26.81
C ALA A 441 27.26 2.07 -26.89
N GLY A 442 28.35 2.73 -27.26
CA GLY A 442 29.69 2.14 -27.16
C GLY A 442 30.14 2.10 -25.71
N VAL A 443 30.64 0.95 -25.25
CA VAL A 443 31.12 0.75 -23.89
C VAL A 443 32.51 0.11 -23.90
N MET A 444 33.35 0.53 -22.98
CA MET A 444 34.65 -0.08 -22.71
C MET A 444 34.56 -0.79 -21.37
N LEU A 445 34.64 -2.11 -21.39
CA LEU A 445 34.67 -2.94 -20.18
C LEU A 445 36.13 -3.26 -19.89
N THR A 446 36.59 -2.95 -18.69
CA THR A 446 37.93 -3.29 -18.25
C THR A 446 38.03 -4.79 -17.95
N ALA A 447 39.26 -5.29 -17.78
CA ALA A 447 39.42 -6.64 -17.24
C ALA A 447 38.92 -6.68 -15.79
N GLY A 448 37.98 -7.56 -15.46
CA GLY A 448 37.45 -7.70 -14.10
C GLY A 448 35.94 -7.91 -14.05
N GLU A 449 35.37 -7.63 -12.88
CA GLU A 449 33.94 -7.74 -12.62
C GLU A 449 33.24 -6.40 -12.80
N HIS A 450 32.10 -6.42 -13.46
CA HIS A 450 31.26 -5.26 -13.71
C HIS A 450 29.84 -5.54 -13.24
N LEU A 451 29.26 -4.60 -12.48
CA LEU A 451 27.84 -4.62 -12.13
C LEU A 451 27.04 -4.00 -13.27
N ILE A 452 26.19 -4.79 -13.91
CA ILE A 452 25.23 -4.33 -14.91
C ILE A 452 23.86 -4.21 -14.25
N GLU A 453 23.27 -3.02 -14.30
CA GLU A 453 21.98 -2.71 -13.70
C GLU A 453 21.06 -2.02 -14.72
N LEU A 454 19.96 -2.68 -15.05
CA LEU A 454 18.90 -2.14 -15.88
C LEU A 454 17.71 -1.78 -14.99
N GLU A 455 17.19 -0.55 -15.08
CA GLU A 455 15.95 -0.13 -14.42
C GLU A 455 14.96 0.39 -15.47
N THR A 456 13.78 -0.20 -15.52
CA THR A 456 12.72 0.12 -16.50
C THR A 456 11.39 0.42 -15.81
N LEU A 457 10.68 1.44 -16.29
CA LEU A 457 9.38 1.85 -15.76
C LEU A 457 8.25 1.04 -16.42
N ALA A 458 7.47 0.29 -15.64
CA ALA A 458 6.23 -0.34 -16.08
C ALA A 458 5.03 0.58 -15.79
N GLY A 459 4.26 0.92 -16.82
CA GLY A 459 3.09 1.78 -16.70
C GLY A 459 3.39 3.28 -16.71
N GLY A 460 2.56 4.03 -15.99
CA GLY A 460 2.50 5.50 -16.02
C GLY A 460 1.07 5.99 -16.25
N LYS A 461 0.90 7.32 -16.24
CA LYS A 461 -0.39 7.98 -16.50
C LYS A 461 -1.00 7.48 -17.81
N ASN A 462 -2.19 6.88 -17.72
CA ASN A 462 -2.94 6.28 -18.84
C ASN A 462 -2.25 5.11 -19.55
N MET A 463 -1.20 4.53 -18.95
CA MET A 463 -0.47 3.39 -19.50
C MET A 463 -0.75 2.12 -18.70
N ARG A 464 -0.77 0.97 -19.37
CA ARG A 464 -0.84 -0.34 -18.72
C ARG A 464 0.50 -0.67 -18.07
N VAL A 465 0.46 -1.37 -16.93
CA VAL A 465 1.68 -1.82 -16.23
C VAL A 465 2.25 -3.03 -16.97
N GLU A 466 3.00 -2.77 -18.04
CA GLU A 466 3.64 -3.76 -18.91
C GLU A 466 5.04 -3.28 -19.37
N LEU A 467 5.88 -4.20 -19.85
CA LEU A 467 7.30 -3.94 -20.17
C LEU A 467 7.64 -4.00 -21.67
N GLY A 468 6.75 -4.48 -22.53
CA GLY A 468 7.12 -4.85 -23.91
C GLY A 468 8.26 -5.89 -23.93
N GLU A 469 9.03 -5.92 -25.01
CA GLU A 469 10.31 -6.63 -25.06
C GLU A 469 11.40 -5.78 -24.39
N THR A 470 11.74 -6.12 -23.16
CA THR A 470 12.80 -5.43 -22.41
C THR A 470 14.06 -6.28 -22.40
N LEU A 471 15.19 -5.77 -22.88
CA LEU A 471 16.47 -6.50 -22.84
C LEU A 471 17.71 -5.59 -22.85
N VAL A 472 18.83 -6.18 -22.42
CA VAL A 472 20.19 -5.71 -22.66
C VAL A 472 20.92 -6.73 -23.53
N ALA A 473 21.58 -6.30 -24.59
CA ALA A 473 22.41 -7.15 -25.44
C ALA A 473 23.79 -6.53 -25.70
N LEU A 474 24.81 -7.36 -25.91
CA LEU A 474 26.18 -6.94 -26.25
C LEU A 474 26.56 -7.41 -27.65
N GLY A 475 27.36 -6.61 -28.38
CA GLY A 475 27.86 -6.99 -29.70
C GLY A 475 28.01 -5.80 -30.63
N SER A 476 27.74 -6.00 -31.92
CA SER A 476 27.69 -4.93 -32.91
C SER A 476 26.84 -5.32 -34.12
N ALA A 477 26.50 -4.36 -34.98
CA ALA A 477 25.81 -4.65 -36.24
C ALA A 477 26.63 -5.57 -37.18
N GLN A 478 27.96 -5.60 -37.06
CA GLN A 478 28.83 -6.45 -37.89
C GLN A 478 28.96 -7.88 -37.36
N THR A 479 28.92 -8.05 -36.04
CA THR A 479 29.12 -9.35 -35.37
C THR A 479 27.82 -10.00 -34.90
N GLY A 480 26.71 -9.25 -34.94
CA GLY A 480 25.46 -9.60 -34.29
C GLY A 480 25.45 -9.15 -32.82
N PHE A 481 24.25 -8.99 -32.27
CA PHE A 481 24.06 -8.76 -30.84
C PHE A 481 23.64 -10.05 -30.16
N ARG A 482 24.05 -10.25 -28.90
CA ARG A 482 23.62 -11.36 -28.05
C ARG A 482 23.04 -10.83 -26.75
N VAL A 483 21.92 -11.39 -26.32
CA VAL A 483 21.29 -11.01 -25.05
C VAL A 483 22.27 -11.28 -23.91
N LEU A 484 22.40 -10.32 -23.00
CA LEU A 484 23.33 -10.44 -21.89
C LEU A 484 22.87 -11.53 -20.92
N SER A 485 23.71 -12.52 -20.71
CA SER A 485 23.48 -13.61 -19.76
C SER A 485 24.22 -13.36 -18.45
N GLY A 486 23.67 -13.83 -17.33
CA GLY A 486 24.38 -13.88 -16.05
C GLY A 486 25.52 -14.89 -16.06
N ALA A 487 25.43 -15.94 -16.90
CA ALA A 487 26.47 -16.95 -17.09
C ALA A 487 26.64 -17.33 -18.56
N GLY A 488 27.88 -17.49 -19.00
CA GLY A 488 28.19 -17.94 -20.36
C GLY A 488 27.74 -16.96 -21.45
N GLU A 489 27.59 -17.46 -22.67
CA GLU A 489 27.03 -16.67 -23.77
C GLU A 489 25.51 -16.76 -23.77
N GLY A 490 24.83 -15.62 -23.96
CA GLY A 490 23.39 -15.62 -24.21
C GLY A 490 23.03 -15.85 -25.68
N ASP A 491 21.72 -15.98 -25.92
CA ASP A 491 21.14 -16.17 -27.25
C ASP A 491 21.45 -15.00 -28.19
N SER A 492 21.59 -15.30 -29.48
CA SER A 492 21.66 -14.27 -30.52
C SER A 492 20.35 -13.50 -30.63
N LEU A 493 20.46 -12.19 -30.85
CA LEU A 493 19.33 -11.31 -31.14
C LEU A 493 18.92 -11.40 -32.62
N ASP A 494 18.93 -12.62 -33.16
CA ASP A 494 18.31 -12.97 -34.43
C ASP A 494 16.98 -13.69 -34.19
N GLU A 495 16.22 -13.94 -35.25
CA GLU A 495 14.90 -14.57 -35.14
C GLU A 495 14.94 -15.99 -34.54
N ALA A 496 16.01 -16.76 -34.75
CA ALA A 496 16.13 -18.11 -34.22
C ALA A 496 16.43 -18.08 -32.72
N GLY A 497 17.44 -17.30 -32.31
CA GLY A 497 17.81 -17.10 -30.92
C GLY A 497 16.69 -16.45 -30.11
N TRP A 498 16.03 -15.43 -30.65
CA TRP A 498 14.91 -14.77 -29.97
C TRP A 498 13.73 -15.72 -29.71
N ARG A 499 13.36 -16.55 -30.69
CA ARG A 499 12.30 -17.55 -30.51
C ARG A 499 12.66 -18.59 -29.46
N GLN A 500 13.94 -18.96 -29.35
CA GLN A 500 14.41 -19.86 -28.30
C GLN A 500 14.25 -19.20 -26.94
N LEU A 501 14.80 -18.00 -26.77
CA LEU A 501 14.71 -17.23 -25.52
C LEU A 501 13.26 -16.99 -25.09
N GLN A 502 12.36 -16.69 -26.03
CA GLN A 502 10.94 -16.48 -25.74
C GLN A 502 10.26 -17.76 -25.21
N ARG A 503 10.60 -18.94 -25.75
CA ARG A 503 10.08 -20.22 -25.25
C ARG A 503 10.58 -20.50 -23.83
N GLU A 504 11.88 -20.36 -23.61
CA GLU A 504 12.51 -20.58 -22.29
C GLU A 504 11.95 -19.63 -21.23
N GLN A 505 11.79 -18.34 -21.57
CA GLN A 505 11.17 -17.35 -20.69
C GLN A 505 9.70 -17.69 -20.39
N GLN A 506 8.93 -18.13 -21.39
CA GLN A 506 7.52 -18.47 -21.17
C GLN A 506 7.39 -19.67 -20.21
N GLU A 507 8.20 -20.71 -20.39
CA GLU A 507 8.23 -21.88 -19.50
C GLU A 507 8.63 -21.49 -18.07
N PHE A 508 9.67 -20.66 -17.93
CA PHE A 508 10.12 -20.16 -16.64
C PHE A 508 9.03 -19.33 -15.93
N LEU A 509 8.39 -18.41 -16.63
CA LEU A 509 7.34 -17.55 -16.05
C LEU A 509 6.13 -18.34 -15.59
N VAL A 510 5.73 -19.40 -16.32
CA VAL A 510 4.64 -20.28 -15.89
C VAL A 510 4.98 -20.98 -14.57
N GLN A 511 6.22 -21.45 -14.41
CA GLN A 511 6.67 -22.09 -13.17
C GLN A 511 6.72 -21.09 -12.01
N LEU A 512 7.29 -19.91 -12.24
CA LEU A 512 7.38 -18.83 -11.26
C LEU A 512 5.98 -18.41 -10.76
N GLU A 513 5.05 -18.18 -11.68
CA GLU A 513 3.67 -17.79 -11.37
C GLU A 513 2.88 -18.90 -10.66
N SER A 514 3.09 -20.15 -11.05
CA SER A 514 2.45 -21.30 -10.38
C SER A 514 2.91 -21.42 -8.93
N ALA A 515 4.22 -21.28 -8.69
CA ALA A 515 4.79 -21.30 -7.34
C ALA A 515 4.28 -20.14 -6.47
N GLU A 516 4.22 -18.93 -7.03
CA GLU A 516 3.69 -17.75 -6.32
C GLU A 516 2.21 -17.93 -5.99
N ARG A 517 1.40 -18.34 -6.97
CA ARG A 517 -0.03 -18.62 -6.78
C ARG A 517 -0.26 -19.65 -5.69
N GLY A 518 0.51 -20.74 -5.69
CA GLY A 518 0.43 -21.77 -4.67
C GLY A 518 0.74 -21.23 -3.27
N ARG A 519 1.78 -20.37 -3.15
CA ARG A 519 2.14 -19.74 -1.88
C ARG A 519 1.03 -18.82 -1.37
N GLN A 520 0.51 -17.94 -2.22
CA GLN A 520 -0.54 -16.97 -1.86
C GLN A 520 -1.91 -17.62 -1.62
N GLY A 521 -2.15 -18.78 -2.25
CA GLY A 521 -3.38 -19.56 -2.11
C GLY A 521 -3.31 -20.65 -1.04
N ALA A 522 -2.23 -20.77 -0.28
CA ALA A 522 -2.04 -21.88 0.66
C ALA A 522 -3.15 -21.97 1.72
N ALA A 523 -3.49 -20.83 2.36
CA ALA A 523 -4.55 -20.77 3.37
C ALA A 523 -5.93 -21.09 2.79
N GLU A 524 -6.22 -20.59 1.59
CA GLU A 524 -7.47 -20.86 0.88
C GLU A 524 -7.58 -22.33 0.48
N SER A 525 -6.48 -22.91 0.00
CA SER A 525 -6.39 -24.34 -0.32
C SER A 525 -6.61 -25.22 0.91
N GLU A 526 -6.06 -24.83 2.06
CA GLU A 526 -6.27 -25.51 3.33
C GLU A 526 -7.75 -25.44 3.75
N TYR A 527 -8.36 -24.24 3.71
CA TYR A 527 -9.78 -24.05 3.99
C TYR A 527 -10.67 -24.94 3.12
N TRP A 528 -10.47 -24.96 1.80
CA TRP A 528 -11.24 -25.82 0.90
C TRP A 528 -10.97 -27.30 1.14
N SER A 529 -9.73 -27.69 1.46
CA SER A 529 -9.39 -29.08 1.77
C SER A 529 -10.11 -29.58 3.03
N GLN A 530 -10.16 -28.78 4.09
CA GLN A 530 -10.91 -29.08 5.30
C GLN A 530 -12.41 -29.20 5.02
N ARG A 531 -12.96 -28.25 4.25
CA ARG A 531 -14.37 -28.27 3.85
C ARG A 531 -14.71 -29.51 3.01
N HIS A 532 -13.87 -29.87 2.05
CA HIS A 532 -14.05 -31.09 1.25
C HIS A 532 -13.95 -32.36 2.10
N ALA A 533 -13.11 -32.38 3.13
CA ALA A 533 -13.04 -33.49 4.07
C ALA A 533 -14.35 -33.63 4.88
N VAL A 534 -14.90 -32.53 5.39
CA VAL A 534 -16.20 -32.53 6.08
C VAL A 534 -17.32 -33.00 5.17
N VAL A 535 -17.38 -32.48 3.94
CA VAL A 535 -18.39 -32.88 2.95
C VAL A 535 -18.28 -34.37 2.67
N ARG A 536 -17.09 -34.91 2.41
CA ARG A 536 -16.85 -36.36 2.24
C ARG A 536 -17.32 -37.19 3.43
N GLY A 537 -17.13 -36.69 4.66
CA GLY A 537 -17.64 -37.34 5.87
C GLY A 537 -19.17 -37.37 5.97
N LEU A 538 -19.85 -36.32 5.52
CA LEU A 538 -21.32 -36.22 5.55
C LEU A 538 -22.00 -37.08 4.47
N ILE A 539 -21.43 -37.11 3.26
CA ILE A 539 -22.00 -37.86 2.13
C ILE A 539 -21.64 -39.35 2.14
N GLY A 540 -20.66 -39.75 2.96
CA GLY A 540 -20.17 -41.13 3.04
C GLY A 540 -19.32 -41.54 1.83
N ALA A 541 -18.75 -42.76 1.88
CA ALA A 541 -17.92 -43.30 0.80
C ALA A 541 -18.67 -43.49 -0.52
N ASP A 542 -20.00 -43.68 -0.46
CA ASP A 542 -20.85 -43.95 -1.62
C ASP A 542 -20.98 -42.75 -2.59
N ALA A 543 -20.69 -41.53 -2.15
CA ALA A 543 -20.68 -40.34 -3.02
C ALA A 543 -19.28 -40.02 -3.58
N ALA A 544 -18.23 -40.73 -3.15
CA ALA A 544 -16.88 -40.61 -3.70
C ALA A 544 -16.70 -41.36 -5.04
N GLU A 545 -17.74 -42.08 -5.49
CA GLU A 545 -17.75 -42.86 -6.74
C GLU A 545 -18.29 -42.09 -7.96
N VAL A 546 -18.41 -40.76 -7.90
CA VAL A 546 -18.82 -39.98 -9.10
C VAL A 546 -17.57 -39.66 -9.94
N ALA A 547 -17.24 -40.53 -10.89
CA ALA A 547 -16.33 -40.21 -11.98
C ALA A 547 -17.00 -39.24 -12.97
N PRO A 548 -16.26 -38.57 -13.87
CA PRO A 548 -16.88 -37.79 -14.96
C PRO A 548 -17.91 -38.59 -15.78
N ALA A 549 -17.72 -39.90 -15.90
CA ALA A 549 -18.66 -40.83 -16.54
C ALA A 549 -19.99 -41.01 -15.76
N ASP A 550 -20.04 -40.67 -14.48
CA ASP A 550 -21.23 -40.78 -13.64
C ASP A 550 -22.14 -39.55 -13.73
N VAL A 551 -21.65 -38.43 -14.28
CA VAL A 551 -22.50 -37.24 -14.53
C VAL A 551 -23.62 -37.58 -15.51
N ASP A 552 -23.31 -38.28 -16.60
CA ASP A 552 -24.30 -38.71 -17.58
C ASP A 552 -25.30 -39.71 -16.95
N ARG A 553 -24.80 -40.63 -16.11
CA ARG A 553 -25.65 -41.57 -15.38
C ARG A 553 -26.61 -40.86 -14.41
N LEU A 554 -26.13 -39.85 -13.69
CA LEU A 554 -26.93 -39.03 -12.78
C LEU A 554 -27.96 -38.21 -13.55
N LEU A 555 -27.57 -37.56 -14.66
CA LEU A 555 -28.49 -36.82 -15.53
C LEU A 555 -29.58 -37.73 -16.11
N LEU A 556 -29.23 -38.93 -16.58
CA LEU A 556 -30.18 -39.91 -17.10
C LEU A 556 -31.14 -40.42 -16.02
N LYS A 557 -30.64 -40.63 -14.79
CA LYS A 557 -31.49 -41.00 -13.65
C LYS A 557 -32.49 -39.89 -13.33
N THR A 558 -32.03 -38.64 -13.21
CA THR A 558 -32.91 -37.48 -12.93
C THR A 558 -33.94 -37.29 -14.04
N LEU A 559 -33.54 -37.40 -15.31
CA LEU A 559 -34.46 -37.36 -16.45
C LEU A 559 -35.52 -38.45 -16.33
N SER A 560 -35.13 -39.69 -16.00
CA SER A 560 -36.07 -40.79 -15.81
C SER A 560 -37.05 -40.57 -14.65
N GLU A 561 -36.59 -40.01 -13.52
CA GLU A 561 -37.43 -39.70 -12.35
C GLU A 561 -38.47 -38.61 -12.66
N GLU A 562 -38.10 -37.64 -13.50
CA GLU A 562 -38.99 -36.58 -14.01
C GLU A 562 -39.84 -37.03 -15.22
N GLY A 563 -39.74 -38.30 -15.64
CA GLY A 563 -40.47 -38.83 -16.81
C GLY A 563 -40.01 -38.24 -18.15
N LEU A 564 -38.83 -37.61 -18.18
CA LEU A 564 -38.22 -37.01 -19.36
C LEU A 564 -37.27 -38.01 -20.04
N GLN A 565 -37.27 -38.00 -21.37
CA GLN A 565 -36.34 -38.79 -22.16
C GLN A 565 -35.22 -37.89 -22.69
N PRO A 566 -33.94 -38.33 -22.61
CA PRO A 566 -32.85 -37.61 -23.26
C PRO A 566 -33.15 -37.49 -24.75
N ARG A 567 -32.89 -36.30 -25.31
CA ARG A 567 -33.00 -36.12 -26.76
C ARG A 567 -31.95 -37.00 -27.46
N PRO A 568 -32.25 -37.54 -28.66
CA PRO A 568 -31.29 -38.33 -29.40
C PRO A 568 -30.01 -37.52 -29.67
N VAL A 569 -28.88 -38.21 -29.64
CA VAL A 569 -27.58 -37.66 -30.07
C VAL A 569 -27.75 -37.15 -31.50
N VAL A 570 -27.29 -35.94 -31.75
CA VAL A 570 -27.33 -35.30 -33.06
C VAL A 570 -25.93 -35.29 -33.66
N ASP A 571 -25.84 -35.20 -34.99
CA ASP A 571 -24.57 -35.01 -35.68
C ASP A 571 -23.89 -33.68 -35.29
N ASP A 572 -22.57 -33.61 -35.48
CA ASP A 572 -21.74 -32.47 -35.10
C ASP A 572 -22.23 -31.14 -35.71
N LEU A 573 -22.73 -31.19 -36.96
CA LEU A 573 -23.26 -30.01 -37.64
C LEU A 573 -24.56 -29.53 -36.96
N THR A 574 -25.46 -30.44 -36.61
CA THR A 574 -26.68 -30.13 -35.88
C THR A 574 -26.36 -29.64 -34.46
N PHE A 575 -25.36 -30.22 -33.80
CA PHE A 575 -24.87 -29.76 -32.49
C PHE A 575 -24.34 -28.32 -32.57
N LEU A 576 -23.41 -28.05 -33.50
CA LEU A 576 -22.81 -26.74 -33.71
C LEU A 576 -23.86 -25.66 -34.00
N ARG A 577 -24.87 -25.97 -34.84
CA ARG A 577 -25.98 -25.06 -35.11
C ARG A 577 -26.81 -24.73 -33.88
N ARG A 578 -27.12 -25.73 -33.04
CA ARG A 578 -27.87 -25.52 -31.79
C ARG A 578 -27.05 -24.71 -30.78
N LEU A 579 -25.76 -25.00 -30.68
CA LEU A 579 -24.85 -24.29 -29.79
C LEU A 579 -24.77 -22.81 -30.19
N ALA A 580 -24.48 -22.52 -31.47
CA ALA A 580 -24.38 -21.15 -31.97
C ALA A 580 -25.70 -20.37 -31.85
N LEU A 581 -26.86 -20.99 -32.12
CA LEU A 581 -28.16 -20.35 -31.88
C LEU A 581 -28.38 -20.04 -30.40
N THR A 582 -27.89 -20.88 -29.48
CA THR A 582 -28.07 -20.69 -28.04
C THR A 582 -27.11 -19.66 -27.47
N THR A 583 -25.86 -19.59 -27.97
CA THR A 583 -24.81 -18.73 -27.42
C THR A 583 -24.71 -17.38 -28.11
N VAL A 584 -24.88 -17.32 -29.43
CA VAL A 584 -24.71 -16.10 -30.25
C VAL A 584 -25.96 -15.74 -31.06
N GLY A 585 -27.02 -16.56 -31.01
CA GLY A 585 -28.32 -16.25 -31.64
C GLY A 585 -28.35 -16.39 -33.16
N VAL A 586 -27.27 -16.90 -33.78
CA VAL A 586 -27.13 -17.02 -35.24
C VAL A 586 -26.63 -18.41 -35.64
N ILE A 587 -27.01 -18.85 -36.84
CA ILE A 587 -26.56 -20.12 -37.41
C ILE A 587 -25.17 -19.91 -38.03
N PRO A 588 -24.18 -20.80 -37.79
CA PRO A 588 -22.83 -20.63 -38.35
C PRO A 588 -22.84 -20.62 -39.88
N THR A 589 -22.00 -19.76 -40.47
CA THR A 589 -21.79 -19.69 -41.92
C THR A 589 -21.13 -20.97 -42.44
N PRO A 590 -21.15 -21.23 -43.76
CA PRO A 590 -20.44 -22.37 -44.33
C PRO A 590 -18.94 -22.38 -44.04
N GLU A 591 -18.29 -21.21 -43.84
CA GLU A 591 -16.87 -21.15 -43.46
C GLU A 591 -16.62 -21.45 -41.97
N GLU A 592 -17.65 -21.34 -41.12
CA GLU A 592 -17.60 -21.59 -39.68
C GLU A 592 -18.02 -23.02 -39.29
N ARG A 593 -18.43 -23.84 -40.27
CA ARG A 593 -18.79 -25.26 -40.11
C ARG A 593 -17.64 -26.14 -40.54
#